data_AF-A0A6N4W7T4-F1
#
_entry.id   AF-A0A6N4W7T4-F1
#
_cell.length_a   1.000
_cell.length_b   1.000
_cell.length_c   1.000
_cell.angle_alpha   90.00
_cell.angle_beta   90.00
_cell.angle_gamma   90.00
#
_symmetry.space_group_name_H-M   'P 1'
#
loop_
_entity.id
_entity.type
_entity.pdbx_description
1 polymer ?
#
loop_
_entity_poly.entity_id
_entity_poly.type
_entity_poly.pdbx_seq_one_letter_code
_entity_poly.pdbx_strand_id
1 'polypeptide(L)'
;MQFSAALEKIHTDATQATGLDDFGTADYLEGLNRILDALNAASTLTDEGAPAALNLLTAALAERLRTQHAWRENPGYADVVITAPVVITGIPRTGTTALHRLLACDPQFQGVERWLSSNPMPRPARETWAQAPEFKACEAQVQAFLAAMPGFTDVHELDPQGVDECLELLKQDFVSNYFASMLGIPAYREWWLTADELPSYRRYADILRLIGLNDQDKRWLLKNPGHVWGIDHLFEVFPDAMVVQTHRNPVKTLPSVARVLEMPRSMYHGDNVDPAQIGPSEADLWRRAIDRTEIARRRHPDKFFDVKQSDLRQDPIGTVRGLYRQLGLELADEVERDMRRWLDEQPEQQRQAPDAPPERYGLTVKGIQDQFGDYIAKYEL
;
A
#
# COMPACT_ATOMS: atom_id res chain seq x y z
N MET A 1 -18.02 -11.45 -21.28
CA MET A 1 -18.68 -10.35 -20.54
C MET A 1 -18.16 -9.02 -21.10
N GLN A 2 -19.01 -8.00 -21.31
CA GLN A 2 -18.53 -6.64 -21.63
C GLN A 2 -18.45 -5.83 -20.33
N PHE A 3 -17.24 -5.59 -19.83
CA PHE A 3 -16.95 -4.86 -18.60
C PHE A 3 -17.34 -3.38 -18.67
N SER A 4 -17.24 -2.75 -19.84
CA SER A 4 -17.69 -1.36 -20.04
C SER A 4 -19.19 -1.19 -19.79
N ALA A 5 -20.00 -2.22 -20.07
CA ALA A 5 -21.42 -2.24 -19.72
C ALA A 5 -21.68 -2.59 -18.24
N ALA A 6 -20.64 -2.95 -17.48
CA ALA A 6 -20.75 -3.31 -16.06
C ALA A 6 -20.71 -2.08 -15.13
N LEU A 7 -20.44 -0.87 -15.66
CA LEU A 7 -20.35 0.35 -14.84
C LEU A 7 -21.62 0.55 -14.00
N GLU A 8 -22.80 0.55 -14.61
CA GLU A 8 -24.07 0.70 -13.87
C GLU A 8 -24.28 -0.41 -12.84
N LYS A 9 -23.87 -1.64 -13.20
CA LYS A 9 -24.02 -2.81 -12.32
C LYS A 9 -23.16 -2.66 -11.05
N ILE A 10 -21.87 -2.31 -11.18
CA ILE A 10 -20.98 -2.20 -10.02
C ILE A 10 -21.39 -1.06 -9.09
N HIS A 11 -21.95 0.04 -9.61
CA HIS A 11 -22.53 1.11 -8.79
C HIS A 11 -23.79 0.62 -8.06
N THR A 12 -24.68 -0.07 -8.78
CA THR A 12 -25.90 -0.64 -8.19
C THR A 12 -25.57 -1.64 -7.08
N ASP A 13 -24.63 -2.54 -7.32
CA ASP A 13 -24.20 -3.53 -6.33
C ASP A 13 -23.56 -2.84 -5.10
N ALA A 14 -22.74 -1.81 -5.30
CA ALA A 14 -22.13 -1.05 -4.21
C ALA A 14 -23.18 -0.33 -3.36
N THR A 15 -24.19 0.26 -4.02
CA THR A 15 -25.32 0.90 -3.34
C THR A 15 -26.16 -0.10 -2.56
N GLN A 16 -26.45 -1.27 -3.14
CA GLN A 16 -27.16 -2.34 -2.44
C GLN A 16 -26.38 -2.87 -1.23
N ALA A 17 -25.06 -3.03 -1.37
CA ALA A 17 -24.20 -3.57 -0.32
C ALA A 17 -24.03 -2.60 0.87
N THR A 18 -24.19 -1.30 0.65
CA THR A 18 -23.96 -0.27 1.68
C THR A 18 -25.24 0.43 2.15
N GLY A 19 -26.29 0.42 1.35
CA GLY A 19 -27.46 1.27 1.55
C GLY A 19 -27.22 2.75 1.23
N LEU A 20 -26.12 3.09 0.55
CA LEU A 20 -25.68 4.46 0.25
C LEU A 20 -25.60 4.69 -1.27
N ASP A 21 -25.88 5.91 -1.73
CA ASP A 21 -25.90 6.25 -3.16
C ASP A 21 -25.13 7.55 -3.52
N ASP A 22 -24.57 8.24 -2.53
CA ASP A 22 -23.72 9.41 -2.73
C ASP A 22 -22.26 9.00 -2.90
N PHE A 23 -21.78 8.97 -4.14
CA PHE A 23 -20.39 8.68 -4.50
C PHE A 23 -19.49 9.94 -4.49
N GLY A 24 -20.00 11.10 -4.09
CA GLY A 24 -19.25 12.37 -4.16
C GLY A 24 -19.04 12.84 -5.60
N THR A 25 -17.89 13.46 -5.88
CA THR A 25 -17.57 13.94 -7.24
C THR A 25 -17.38 12.78 -8.21
N ALA A 26 -17.56 13.07 -9.51
CA ALA A 26 -17.45 12.11 -10.60
C ALA A 26 -16.00 11.81 -11.05
N ASP A 27 -15.00 12.41 -10.39
CA ASP A 27 -13.59 12.36 -10.85
C ASP A 27 -13.02 10.93 -10.87
N TYR A 28 -13.52 10.05 -10.00
CA TYR A 28 -13.14 8.64 -9.95
C TYR A 28 -13.55 7.83 -11.19
N LEU A 29 -14.53 8.33 -11.97
CA LEU A 29 -15.07 7.60 -13.12
C LEU A 29 -14.04 7.42 -14.22
N GLU A 30 -13.07 8.34 -14.37
CA GLU A 30 -12.03 8.17 -15.39
C GLU A 30 -11.20 6.92 -15.12
N GLY A 31 -10.61 6.82 -13.91
CA GLY A 31 -9.81 5.67 -13.51
C GLY A 31 -10.61 4.36 -13.57
N LEU A 32 -11.87 4.38 -13.12
CA LEU A 32 -12.75 3.22 -13.16
C LEU A 32 -13.01 2.75 -14.59
N ASN A 33 -13.37 3.65 -15.50
CA ASN A 33 -13.59 3.30 -16.91
C ASN A 33 -12.32 2.76 -17.57
N ARG A 34 -11.14 3.31 -17.24
CA ARG A 34 -9.85 2.81 -17.74
C ARG A 34 -9.57 1.37 -17.28
N ILE A 35 -9.94 1.03 -16.06
CA ILE A 35 -9.83 -0.36 -15.57
C ILE A 35 -10.81 -1.26 -16.33
N LEU A 36 -12.07 -0.85 -16.50
CA LEU A 36 -13.08 -1.63 -17.21
C LEU A 36 -12.68 -1.86 -18.69
N ASP A 37 -12.16 -0.84 -19.37
CA ASP A 37 -11.64 -0.95 -20.73
C ASP A 37 -10.43 -1.89 -20.81
N ALA A 38 -9.52 -1.81 -19.83
CA ALA A 38 -8.36 -2.69 -19.76
C ALA A 38 -8.76 -4.15 -19.47
N LEU A 39 -9.77 -4.39 -18.62
CA LEU A 39 -10.34 -5.72 -18.38
C LEU A 39 -11.06 -6.27 -19.62
N ASN A 40 -11.78 -5.43 -20.35
CA ASN A 40 -12.39 -5.78 -21.64
C ASN A 40 -11.36 -6.24 -22.68
N ALA A 41 -10.19 -5.58 -22.72
CA ALA A 41 -9.12 -5.90 -23.65
C ALA A 41 -8.24 -7.09 -23.20
N ALA A 42 -8.38 -7.53 -21.95
CA ALA A 42 -7.57 -8.60 -21.39
C ALA A 42 -8.05 -9.97 -21.90
N SER A 43 -7.29 -10.58 -22.82
CA SER A 43 -7.57 -11.91 -23.35
C SER A 43 -7.21 -13.07 -22.41
N THR A 44 -6.58 -12.78 -21.27
CA THR A 44 -6.05 -13.77 -20.32
C THR A 44 -6.95 -14.00 -19.10
N LEU A 45 -8.00 -13.19 -18.91
CA LEU A 45 -8.94 -13.36 -17.80
C LEU A 45 -9.64 -14.71 -17.87
N THR A 46 -9.76 -15.40 -16.74
CA THR A 46 -10.54 -16.64 -16.64
C THR A 46 -12.03 -16.34 -16.44
N ASP A 47 -12.85 -17.38 -16.60
CA ASP A 47 -14.30 -17.30 -16.36
C ASP A 47 -14.62 -16.94 -14.90
N GLU A 48 -13.81 -17.38 -13.93
CA GLU A 48 -13.90 -17.01 -12.52
C GLU A 48 -13.23 -15.66 -12.21
N GLY A 49 -12.20 -15.30 -12.97
CA GLY A 49 -11.44 -14.07 -12.76
C GLY A 49 -12.22 -12.81 -13.12
N ALA A 50 -13.06 -12.88 -14.16
CA ALA A 50 -13.93 -11.79 -14.56
C ALA A 50 -14.89 -11.31 -13.44
N PRO A 51 -15.72 -12.17 -12.82
CA PRO A 51 -16.56 -11.76 -11.69
C PRO A 51 -15.74 -11.37 -10.46
N ALA A 52 -14.59 -12.00 -10.20
CA ALA A 52 -13.70 -11.60 -9.11
C ALA A 52 -13.16 -10.17 -9.27
N ALA A 53 -12.78 -9.78 -10.49
CA ALA A 53 -12.33 -8.42 -10.80
C ALA A 53 -13.45 -7.39 -10.58
N LEU A 54 -14.69 -7.71 -10.96
CA LEU A 54 -15.82 -6.82 -10.68
C LEU A 54 -16.10 -6.68 -9.19
N ASN A 55 -16.03 -7.78 -8.44
CA ASN A 55 -16.19 -7.72 -6.98
C ASN A 55 -15.13 -6.81 -6.33
N LEU A 56 -13.89 -6.82 -6.83
CA LEU A 56 -12.83 -5.91 -6.38
C LEU A 56 -13.22 -4.44 -6.63
N LEU A 57 -13.74 -4.11 -7.81
CA LEU A 57 -14.15 -2.75 -8.16
C LEU A 57 -15.39 -2.31 -7.37
N THR A 58 -16.38 -3.19 -7.22
CA THR A 58 -17.56 -2.96 -6.39
C THR A 58 -17.18 -2.71 -4.93
N ALA A 59 -16.21 -3.46 -4.39
CA ALA A 59 -15.71 -3.24 -3.02
C ALA A 59 -15.07 -1.85 -2.87
N ALA A 60 -14.21 -1.43 -3.81
CA ALA A 60 -13.62 -0.10 -3.79
C ALA A 60 -14.68 1.03 -3.91
N LEU A 61 -15.75 0.82 -4.70
CA LEU A 61 -16.89 1.73 -4.76
C LEU A 61 -17.67 1.78 -3.44
N ALA A 62 -17.89 0.63 -2.79
CA ALA A 62 -18.56 0.56 -1.50
C ALA A 62 -17.76 1.31 -0.40
N GLU A 63 -16.43 1.21 -0.42
CA GLU A 63 -15.55 1.98 0.47
C GLU A 63 -15.62 3.49 0.19
N ARG A 64 -15.70 3.88 -1.10
CA ARG A 64 -15.93 5.28 -1.51
C ARG A 64 -17.24 5.82 -0.95
N LEU A 65 -18.33 5.07 -1.06
CA LEU A 65 -19.65 5.42 -0.51
C LEU A 65 -19.60 5.60 1.01
N ARG A 66 -19.00 4.64 1.73
CA ARG A 66 -18.85 4.71 3.19
C ARG A 66 -18.06 5.95 3.61
N THR A 67 -16.97 6.24 2.91
CA THR A 67 -16.15 7.44 3.15
C THR A 67 -16.94 8.71 2.92
N GLN A 68 -17.69 8.80 1.82
CA GLN A 68 -18.53 9.97 1.50
C GLN A 68 -19.63 10.18 2.55
N HIS A 69 -20.23 9.10 3.06
CA HIS A 69 -21.17 9.16 4.16
C HIS A 69 -20.48 9.61 5.46
N ALA A 70 -19.34 9.00 5.82
CA ALA A 70 -18.64 9.30 7.06
C ALA A 70 -18.14 10.76 7.14
N TRP A 71 -17.71 11.35 6.02
CA TRP A 71 -17.38 12.78 5.96
C TRP A 71 -18.58 13.68 6.23
N ARG A 72 -19.78 13.32 5.72
CA ARG A 72 -21.02 14.08 5.99
C ARG A 72 -21.43 14.02 7.46
N GLU A 73 -21.26 12.86 8.09
CA GLU A 73 -21.57 12.67 9.51
C GLU A 73 -20.54 13.33 10.44
N ASN A 74 -19.32 13.58 9.96
CA ASN A 74 -18.21 14.07 10.78
C ASN A 74 -17.52 15.30 10.17
N PRO A 75 -18.24 16.40 9.84
CA PRO A 75 -17.68 17.51 9.05
C PRO A 75 -16.44 18.17 9.67
N GLY A 76 -16.24 18.03 11.00
CA GLY A 76 -15.04 18.50 11.70
C GLY A 76 -13.72 17.86 11.24
N TYR A 77 -13.75 16.77 10.46
CA TYR A 77 -12.53 16.23 9.84
C TYR A 77 -11.80 17.27 8.98
N ALA A 78 -12.53 18.18 8.34
CA ALA A 78 -11.95 19.18 7.45
C ALA A 78 -10.98 20.14 8.17
N ASP A 79 -11.15 20.32 9.49
CA ASP A 79 -10.31 21.19 10.31
C ASP A 79 -9.05 20.47 10.86
N VAL A 80 -8.95 19.14 10.68
CA VAL A 80 -7.83 18.34 11.18
C VAL A 80 -6.57 18.64 10.36
N VAL A 81 -5.50 19.03 11.06
CA VAL A 81 -4.19 19.27 10.47
C VAL A 81 -3.30 18.04 10.64
N ILE A 82 -2.88 17.45 9.53
CA ILE A 82 -1.88 16.38 9.53
C ILE A 82 -0.50 17.04 9.57
N THR A 83 0.18 16.93 10.71
CA THR A 83 1.49 17.56 10.92
C THR A 83 2.61 16.54 10.76
N ALA A 84 3.55 16.82 9.85
CA ALA A 84 4.81 16.13 9.63
C ALA A 84 4.70 14.59 9.70
N PRO A 85 3.89 13.96 8.84
CA PRO A 85 3.72 12.51 8.84
C PRO A 85 5.06 11.80 8.54
N VAL A 86 5.25 10.62 9.12
CA VAL A 86 6.34 9.71 8.76
C VAL A 86 5.82 8.75 7.69
N VAL A 87 6.43 8.76 6.51
CA VAL A 87 5.98 7.98 5.34
C VAL A 87 7.08 7.01 4.93
N ILE A 88 6.84 5.72 5.18
CA ILE A 88 7.74 4.64 4.81
C ILE A 88 7.50 4.24 3.36
N THR A 89 8.55 4.21 2.56
CA THR A 89 8.45 3.78 1.16
C THR A 89 9.75 3.13 0.69
N GLY A 90 9.75 2.62 -0.54
CA GLY A 90 10.85 1.88 -1.14
C GLY A 90 10.31 0.80 -2.06
N ILE A 91 11.21 0.15 -2.81
CA ILE A 91 10.82 -1.04 -3.59
C ILE A 91 10.20 -2.07 -2.61
N PRO A 92 9.10 -2.76 -2.94
CA PRO A 92 8.57 -3.80 -2.07
C PRO A 92 9.65 -4.83 -1.73
N ARG A 93 9.53 -5.51 -0.58
CA ARG A 93 10.52 -6.51 -0.12
C ARG A 93 11.89 -5.94 0.32
N THR A 94 11.95 -4.64 0.61
CA THR A 94 13.10 -3.94 1.23
C THR A 94 13.02 -3.83 2.76
N GLY A 95 11.94 -4.31 3.39
CA GLY A 95 11.76 -4.25 4.86
C GLY A 95 10.76 -3.20 5.35
N THR A 96 10.05 -2.51 4.44
CA THR A 96 9.01 -1.52 4.77
C THR A 96 7.99 -2.01 5.79
N THR A 97 7.42 -3.21 5.62
CA THR A 97 6.42 -3.77 6.55
C THR A 97 6.97 -4.04 7.95
N ALA A 98 8.20 -4.57 8.05
CA ALA A 98 8.82 -4.82 9.35
C ALA A 98 9.09 -3.51 10.09
N LEU A 99 9.63 -2.51 9.38
CA LEU A 99 9.87 -1.17 9.95
C LEU A 99 8.55 -0.49 10.35
N HIS A 100 7.51 -0.58 9.51
CA HIS A 100 6.21 0.02 9.77
C HIS A 100 5.58 -0.53 11.04
N ARG A 101 5.59 -1.85 11.23
CA ARG A 101 5.03 -2.50 12.42
C ARG A 101 5.86 -2.24 13.67
N LEU A 102 7.19 -2.26 13.54
CA LEU A 102 8.09 -1.93 14.65
C LEU A 102 7.84 -0.51 15.16
N LEU A 103 7.70 0.46 14.25
CA LEU A 103 7.38 1.85 14.61
C LEU A 103 5.95 2.00 15.16
N ALA A 104 4.99 1.19 14.69
CA ALA A 104 3.61 1.19 15.18
C ALA A 104 3.46 0.67 16.62
N CYS A 105 4.52 0.13 17.24
CA CYS A 105 4.52 -0.17 18.68
C CYS A 105 4.48 1.08 19.56
N ASP A 106 4.88 2.25 19.04
CA ASP A 106 4.89 3.49 19.82
C ASP A 106 3.53 4.22 19.75
N PRO A 107 2.87 4.47 20.90
CA PRO A 107 1.58 5.14 20.95
C PRO A 107 1.60 6.61 20.51
N GLN A 108 2.78 7.24 20.32
CA GLN A 108 2.88 8.58 19.75
C GLN A 108 2.53 8.62 18.25
N PHE A 109 2.51 7.45 17.60
CA PHE A 109 2.07 7.30 16.22
C PHE A 109 0.64 6.80 16.11
N GLN A 110 0.00 7.17 15.00
CA GLN A 110 -1.22 6.54 14.50
C GLN A 110 -1.00 6.03 13.07
N GLY A 111 -1.54 4.87 12.73
CA GLY A 111 -1.49 4.31 11.38
C GLY A 111 -2.88 4.04 10.82
N VAL A 112 -2.96 3.55 9.58
CA VAL A 112 -4.25 3.14 9.01
C VAL A 112 -4.47 1.67 9.36
N GLU A 113 -5.24 1.37 10.40
CA GLU A 113 -5.58 -0.01 10.71
C GLU A 113 -6.46 -0.63 9.61
N ARG A 114 -6.22 -1.89 9.24
CA ARG A 114 -6.90 -2.58 8.13
C ARG A 114 -8.43 -2.51 8.22
N TRP A 115 -8.98 -2.63 9.42
CA TRP A 115 -10.43 -2.57 9.59
C TRP A 115 -11.02 -1.17 9.29
N LEU A 116 -10.22 -0.11 9.43
CA LEU A 116 -10.60 1.27 9.10
C LEU A 116 -10.34 1.62 7.63
N SER A 117 -9.46 0.92 6.92
CA SER A 117 -9.22 1.20 5.50
C SER A 117 -10.43 0.85 4.62
N SER A 118 -11.12 -0.25 4.93
CA SER A 118 -12.32 -0.73 4.24
C SER A 118 -13.64 -0.11 4.73
N ASN A 119 -13.59 0.56 5.89
CA ASN A 119 -14.70 1.36 6.40
C ASN A 119 -14.17 2.60 7.14
N PRO A 120 -13.75 3.64 6.41
CA PRO A 120 -13.22 4.84 7.03
C PRO A 120 -14.23 5.55 7.91
N MET A 121 -13.85 5.78 9.16
CA MET A 121 -14.62 6.45 10.21
C MET A 121 -13.65 7.00 11.26
N PRO A 122 -14.07 7.96 12.12
CA PRO A 122 -13.26 8.36 13.26
C PRO A 122 -12.88 7.13 14.10
N ARG A 123 -11.58 6.96 14.36
CA ARG A 123 -11.07 5.82 15.11
C ARG A 123 -11.72 5.81 16.51
N PRO A 124 -12.43 4.75 16.90
CA PRO A 124 -12.94 4.62 18.26
C PRO A 124 -11.81 4.24 19.22
N ALA A 125 -12.04 4.43 20.52
CA ALA A 125 -11.07 4.05 21.54
C ALA A 125 -10.71 2.56 21.43
N ARG A 126 -9.40 2.26 21.55
CA ARG A 126 -8.79 0.95 21.26
C ARG A 126 -9.49 -0.22 21.97
N GLU A 127 -9.92 0.01 23.20
CA GLU A 127 -10.59 -0.96 24.07
C GLU A 127 -12.01 -1.32 23.60
N THR A 128 -12.60 -0.53 22.71
CA THR A 128 -13.95 -0.77 22.17
C THR A 128 -13.95 -1.46 20.81
N TRP A 129 -12.78 -1.65 20.18
CA TRP A 129 -12.67 -2.21 18.82
C TRP A 129 -13.32 -3.58 18.68
N ALA A 130 -13.08 -4.50 19.64
CA ALA A 130 -13.67 -5.83 19.62
C ALA A 130 -15.21 -5.84 19.68
N GLN A 131 -15.84 -4.70 19.98
CA GLN A 131 -17.29 -4.52 20.00
C GLN A 131 -17.80 -3.88 18.71
N ALA A 132 -16.96 -3.14 17.98
CA ALA A 132 -17.32 -2.45 16.75
C ALA A 132 -17.76 -3.45 15.65
N PRO A 133 -18.94 -3.26 15.05
CA PRO A 133 -19.43 -4.11 13.97
C PRO A 133 -18.45 -4.21 12.79
N GLU A 134 -17.76 -3.12 12.46
CA GLU A 134 -16.87 -3.00 11.31
C GLU A 134 -15.55 -3.74 11.55
N PHE A 135 -15.06 -3.70 12.80
CA PHE A 135 -13.94 -4.52 13.22
C PHE A 135 -14.25 -6.02 13.07
N LYS A 136 -15.40 -6.47 13.61
CA LYS A 136 -15.84 -7.88 13.49
C LYS A 136 -16.05 -8.30 12.03
N ALA A 137 -16.57 -7.41 11.20
CA ALA A 137 -16.74 -7.66 9.78
C ALA A 137 -15.38 -7.84 9.08
N CYS A 138 -14.39 -7.00 9.41
CA CYS A 138 -13.03 -7.13 8.91
C CYS A 138 -12.38 -8.45 9.38
N GLU A 139 -12.52 -8.81 10.66
CA GLU A 139 -12.03 -10.09 11.19
C GLU A 139 -12.63 -11.27 10.40
N ALA A 140 -13.95 -11.29 10.21
CA ALA A 140 -14.62 -12.35 9.45
C ALA A 140 -14.15 -12.42 7.99
N GLN A 141 -13.93 -11.28 7.33
CA GLN A 141 -13.41 -11.22 5.97
C GLN A 141 -11.98 -11.75 5.87
N VAL A 142 -11.10 -11.35 6.79
CA VAL A 142 -9.72 -11.86 6.83
C VAL A 142 -9.71 -13.37 7.07
N GLN A 143 -10.50 -13.87 8.01
CA GLN A 143 -10.59 -15.32 8.27
C GLN A 143 -11.12 -16.09 7.05
N ALA A 144 -12.16 -15.58 6.38
CA ALA A 144 -12.69 -16.20 5.18
C ALA A 144 -11.66 -16.22 4.03
N PHE A 145 -10.93 -15.12 3.85
CA PHE A 145 -9.89 -15.03 2.82
C PHE A 145 -8.74 -16.00 3.09
N LEU A 146 -8.23 -16.06 4.32
CA LEU A 146 -7.16 -16.99 4.70
C LEU A 146 -7.59 -18.45 4.56
N ALA A 147 -8.85 -18.78 4.85
CA ALA A 147 -9.40 -20.11 4.62
C ALA A 147 -9.50 -20.46 3.12
N ALA A 148 -9.84 -19.49 2.28
CA ALA A 148 -9.93 -19.66 0.83
C ALA A 148 -8.56 -19.72 0.14
N MET A 149 -7.52 -19.14 0.76
CA MET A 149 -6.15 -19.10 0.21
C MET A 149 -5.12 -19.71 1.17
N PRO A 150 -5.12 -21.04 1.35
CA PRO A 150 -4.12 -21.72 2.16
C PRO A 150 -2.70 -21.39 1.66
N GLY A 151 -1.83 -20.89 2.55
CA GLY A 151 -0.45 -20.48 2.22
C GLY A 151 -0.27 -18.99 1.90
N PHE A 152 -1.33 -18.18 1.89
CA PHE A 152 -1.20 -16.73 1.70
C PHE A 152 -0.35 -16.08 2.80
N THR A 153 -0.48 -16.57 4.04
CA THR A 153 0.29 -16.09 5.20
C THR A 153 1.80 -16.25 5.04
N ASP A 154 2.26 -17.15 4.18
CA ASP A 154 3.69 -17.32 3.88
C ASP A 154 4.27 -16.14 3.07
N VAL A 155 3.39 -15.37 2.43
CA VAL A 155 3.74 -14.30 1.49
C VAL A 155 3.34 -12.93 2.03
N HIS A 156 2.17 -12.84 2.67
CA HIS A 156 1.62 -11.60 3.22
C HIS A 156 0.75 -11.87 4.45
N GLU A 157 1.07 -11.23 5.56
CA GLU A 157 0.30 -11.34 6.80
C GLU A 157 -0.89 -10.38 6.79
N LEU A 158 -2.05 -10.86 7.26
CA LEU A 158 -3.28 -10.10 7.36
C LEU A 158 -3.71 -10.04 8.83
N ASP A 159 -3.54 -8.88 9.43
CA ASP A 159 -4.02 -8.58 10.78
C ASP A 159 -5.07 -7.47 10.68
N PRO A 160 -6.33 -7.72 11.07
CA PRO A 160 -7.37 -6.70 11.14
C PRO A 160 -7.00 -5.48 12.00
N GLN A 161 -6.20 -5.68 13.05
CA GLN A 161 -5.74 -4.63 13.98
C GLN A 161 -4.44 -3.98 13.50
N GLY A 162 -3.73 -4.61 12.57
CA GLY A 162 -2.46 -4.15 12.07
C GLY A 162 -2.59 -2.93 11.18
N VAL A 163 -1.56 -2.08 11.21
CA VAL A 163 -1.42 -0.98 10.26
C VAL A 163 -1.22 -1.52 8.83
N ASP A 164 -1.89 -0.89 7.88
CA ASP A 164 -1.98 -1.31 6.49
C ASP A 164 -1.36 -0.29 5.52
N GLU A 165 -1.32 -0.62 4.24
CA GLU A 165 -0.74 0.26 3.23
C GLU A 165 -1.67 1.38 2.78
N CYS A 166 -1.11 2.56 2.47
CA CYS A 166 -1.87 3.71 2.01
C CYS A 166 -2.60 3.46 0.68
N LEU A 167 -2.19 2.46 -0.12
CA LEU A 167 -2.89 2.11 -1.35
C LEU A 167 -4.33 1.63 -1.12
N GLU A 168 -4.64 1.13 0.09
CA GLU A 168 -6.01 0.77 0.48
C GLU A 168 -6.95 1.99 0.54
N LEU A 169 -6.40 3.18 0.79
CA LEU A 169 -7.16 4.43 0.76
C LEU A 169 -7.10 5.09 -0.63
N LEU A 170 -5.91 5.10 -1.27
CA LEU A 170 -5.71 5.71 -2.59
C LEU A 170 -6.57 5.06 -3.69
N LYS A 171 -6.96 3.79 -3.53
CA LYS A 171 -7.75 3.07 -4.53
C LYS A 171 -9.17 3.62 -4.73
N GLN A 172 -9.71 4.42 -3.80
CA GLN A 172 -11.09 4.92 -3.86
C GLN A 172 -11.37 5.90 -5.02
N ASP A 173 -10.33 6.44 -5.66
CA ASP A 173 -10.44 7.25 -6.88
C ASP A 173 -10.07 6.47 -8.16
N PHE A 174 -9.75 5.18 -8.06
CA PHE A 174 -9.37 4.32 -9.19
C PHE A 174 -8.14 4.80 -9.98
N VAL A 175 -7.36 5.72 -9.42
CA VAL A 175 -6.04 6.13 -9.90
C VAL A 175 -5.05 5.80 -8.80
N SER A 176 -4.53 4.58 -8.82
CA SER A 176 -3.67 4.05 -7.75
C SER A 176 -2.84 2.86 -8.23
N ASN A 177 -1.66 2.68 -7.63
CA ASN A 177 -0.85 1.49 -7.81
C ASN A 177 -1.58 0.19 -7.38
N TYR A 178 -2.69 0.28 -6.62
CA TYR A 178 -3.52 -0.84 -6.20
C TYR A 178 -3.95 -1.73 -7.37
N PHE A 179 -4.65 -1.17 -8.36
CA PHE A 179 -5.22 -1.96 -9.45
C PHE A 179 -4.14 -2.49 -10.41
N ALA A 180 -3.08 -1.72 -10.64
CA ALA A 180 -1.91 -2.16 -11.40
C ALA A 180 -1.18 -3.34 -10.74
N SER A 181 -1.17 -3.40 -9.40
CA SER A 181 -0.55 -4.51 -8.67
C SER A 181 -1.44 -5.75 -8.69
N MET A 182 -2.72 -5.58 -8.38
CA MET A 182 -3.68 -6.66 -8.17
C MET A 182 -4.14 -7.33 -9.46
N LEU A 183 -4.61 -6.53 -10.44
CA LEU A 183 -5.36 -7.06 -11.58
C LEU A 183 -4.47 -7.54 -12.73
N GLY A 184 -3.17 -7.21 -12.76
CA GLY A 184 -2.27 -7.68 -13.81
C GLY A 184 -2.68 -7.24 -15.23
N ILE A 185 -3.25 -6.04 -15.37
CA ILE A 185 -3.74 -5.48 -16.63
C ILE A 185 -2.80 -4.37 -17.14
N PRO A 186 -1.89 -4.64 -18.10
CA PRO A 186 -0.86 -3.71 -18.53
C PRO A 186 -1.40 -2.36 -19.03
N ALA A 187 -2.52 -2.36 -19.76
CA ALA A 187 -3.11 -1.14 -20.31
C ALA A 187 -3.51 -0.12 -19.24
N TYR A 188 -4.05 -0.56 -18.10
CA TYR A 188 -4.34 0.34 -16.97
C TYR A 188 -3.05 0.86 -16.34
N ARG A 189 -2.04 -0.01 -16.15
CA ARG A 189 -0.74 0.40 -15.60
C ARG A 189 -0.11 1.49 -16.46
N GLU A 190 -0.07 1.30 -17.78
CA GLU A 190 0.50 2.28 -18.72
C GLU A 190 -0.22 3.63 -18.63
N TRP A 191 -1.55 3.62 -18.55
CA TRP A 191 -2.35 4.82 -18.33
C TRP A 191 -2.04 5.48 -16.97
N TRP A 192 -2.07 4.71 -15.88
CA TRP A 192 -1.82 5.20 -14.51
C TRP A 192 -0.46 5.87 -14.38
N LEU A 193 0.59 5.35 -15.05
CA LEU A 193 1.92 5.97 -15.05
C LEU A 193 1.97 7.34 -15.74
N THR A 194 0.92 7.73 -16.46
CA THR A 194 0.81 9.06 -17.09
C THR A 194 -0.31 9.91 -16.49
N ALA A 195 -1.17 9.32 -15.66
CA ALA A 195 -2.29 10.00 -15.05
C ALA A 195 -1.83 10.92 -13.90
N ASP A 196 -2.62 11.95 -13.65
CA ASP A 196 -2.48 12.77 -12.43
C ASP A 196 -3.13 12.03 -11.25
N GLU A 197 -2.30 11.57 -10.31
CA GLU A 197 -2.74 10.87 -9.10
C GLU A 197 -3.01 11.83 -7.93
N LEU A 198 -2.73 13.12 -8.08
CA LEU A 198 -2.92 14.13 -7.04
C LEU A 198 -4.34 14.16 -6.45
N PRO A 199 -5.43 14.03 -7.22
CA PRO A 199 -6.77 13.91 -6.64
C PRO A 199 -6.88 12.75 -5.64
N SER A 200 -6.33 11.57 -5.98
CA SER A 200 -6.28 10.42 -5.08
C SER A 200 -5.52 10.73 -3.79
N TYR A 201 -4.39 11.45 -3.88
CA TYR A 201 -3.62 11.87 -2.70
C TYR A 201 -4.39 12.86 -1.82
N ARG A 202 -5.17 13.78 -2.40
CA ARG A 202 -6.01 14.73 -1.65
C ARG A 202 -7.14 14.00 -0.92
N ARG A 203 -7.86 13.12 -1.63
CA ARG A 203 -8.87 12.24 -1.03
C ARG A 203 -8.28 11.40 0.10
N TYR A 204 -7.10 10.82 -0.13
CA TYR A 204 -6.37 10.06 0.87
C TYR A 204 -6.09 10.89 2.14
N ALA A 205 -5.61 12.14 2.01
CA ALA A 205 -5.43 13.00 3.17
C ALA A 205 -6.74 13.29 3.91
N ASP A 206 -7.85 13.50 3.21
CA ASP A 206 -9.16 13.71 3.84
C ASP A 206 -9.68 12.45 4.54
N ILE A 207 -9.35 11.26 4.04
CA ILE A 207 -9.62 10.00 4.74
C ILE A 207 -8.78 9.89 6.01
N LEU A 208 -7.48 10.25 5.94
CA LEU A 208 -6.63 10.28 7.14
C LEU A 208 -7.17 11.26 8.18
N ARG A 209 -7.57 12.47 7.77
CA ARG A 209 -8.20 13.46 8.66
C ARG A 209 -9.44 12.91 9.36
N LEU A 210 -10.28 12.18 8.62
CA LEU A 210 -11.46 11.52 9.18
C LEU A 210 -11.08 10.45 10.19
N ILE A 211 -10.17 9.54 9.83
CA ILE A 211 -9.76 8.44 10.72
C ILE A 211 -9.11 8.97 12.00
N GLY A 212 -8.20 9.96 11.86
CA GLY A 212 -7.46 10.56 12.95
C GLY A 212 -8.21 11.64 13.73
N LEU A 213 -9.51 11.84 13.48
CA LEU A 213 -10.30 12.91 14.10
C LEU A 213 -10.24 12.91 15.64
N ASN A 214 -10.12 11.73 16.26
CA ASN A 214 -10.03 11.55 17.71
C ASN A 214 -8.59 11.44 18.25
N ASP A 215 -7.58 11.47 17.38
CA ASP A 215 -6.16 11.22 17.69
C ASP A 215 -5.26 12.34 17.13
N GLN A 216 -5.72 13.60 17.19
CA GLN A 216 -5.05 14.72 16.52
C GLN A 216 -3.67 15.07 17.11
N ASP A 217 -3.38 14.60 18.32
CA ASP A 217 -2.09 14.72 19.00
C ASP A 217 -1.05 13.69 18.51
N LYS A 218 -1.48 12.64 17.80
CA LYS A 218 -0.60 11.59 17.29
C LYS A 218 -0.09 11.88 15.88
N ARG A 219 1.17 11.55 15.65
CA ARG A 219 1.79 11.68 14.33
C ARG A 219 1.38 10.53 13.42
N TRP A 220 1.04 10.83 12.17
CA TRP A 220 0.74 9.78 11.19
C TRP A 220 1.98 8.98 10.81
N LEU A 221 1.85 7.65 10.87
CA LEU A 221 2.83 6.66 10.44
C LEU A 221 2.25 5.85 9.28
N LEU A 222 2.72 6.16 8.09
CA LEU A 222 2.15 5.76 6.82
C LEU A 222 3.14 4.90 6.05
N LYS A 223 2.65 4.02 5.18
CA LYS A 223 3.50 3.17 4.35
C LYS A 223 2.82 2.79 3.05
N ASN A 224 3.50 3.01 1.93
CA ASN A 224 3.12 2.43 0.63
C ASN A 224 4.35 2.45 -0.29
N PRO A 225 4.75 1.32 -0.88
CA PRO A 225 5.76 1.30 -1.93
C PRO A 225 5.41 2.22 -3.12
N GLY A 226 4.12 2.39 -3.43
CA GLY A 226 3.66 3.29 -4.50
C GLY A 226 4.09 4.76 -4.32
N HIS A 227 4.39 5.21 -3.09
CA HIS A 227 4.89 6.56 -2.84
C HIS A 227 6.25 6.85 -3.50
N VAL A 228 7.04 5.83 -3.88
CA VAL A 228 8.26 6.06 -4.69
C VAL A 228 7.90 6.66 -6.05
N TRP A 229 6.79 6.24 -6.65
CA TRP A 229 6.31 6.79 -7.92
C TRP A 229 5.66 8.17 -7.72
N GLY A 230 4.73 8.25 -6.75
CA GLY A 230 3.93 9.44 -6.45
C GLY A 230 4.57 10.42 -5.47
N ILE A 231 5.90 10.43 -5.34
CA ILE A 231 6.64 11.20 -4.32
C ILE A 231 6.34 12.72 -4.37
N ASP A 232 6.10 13.25 -5.56
CA ASP A 232 5.75 14.67 -5.75
C ASP A 232 4.36 15.00 -5.22
N HIS A 233 3.37 14.15 -5.51
CA HIS A 233 2.02 14.29 -4.98
C HIS A 233 2.01 14.14 -3.46
N LEU A 234 2.86 13.25 -2.92
CA LEU A 234 3.04 13.11 -1.48
C LEU A 234 3.51 14.43 -0.85
N PHE A 235 4.54 15.08 -1.40
CA PHE A 235 5.02 16.37 -0.88
C PHE A 235 4.08 17.54 -1.18
N GLU A 236 3.24 17.46 -2.22
CA GLU A 236 2.21 18.47 -2.43
C GLU A 236 1.15 18.43 -1.31
N VAL A 237 0.73 17.22 -0.92
CA VAL A 237 -0.30 17.04 0.11
C VAL A 237 0.26 17.10 1.54
N PHE A 238 1.48 16.63 1.74
CA PHE A 238 2.19 16.63 3.02
C PHE A 238 3.58 17.28 2.86
N PRO A 239 3.65 18.61 2.72
CA PRO A 239 4.89 19.33 2.45
C PRO A 239 5.94 19.18 3.56
N ASP A 240 5.51 18.83 4.77
CA ASP A 240 6.37 18.65 5.93
C ASP A 240 6.69 17.18 6.25
N ALA A 241 6.22 16.21 5.45
CA ALA A 241 6.44 14.78 5.64
C ALA A 241 7.93 14.41 5.75
N MET A 242 8.24 13.44 6.62
CA MET A 242 9.51 12.73 6.64
C MET A 242 9.37 11.42 5.86
N VAL A 243 10.09 11.28 4.75
CA VAL A 243 10.11 10.07 3.93
C VAL A 243 11.21 9.13 4.42
N VAL A 244 10.81 7.97 4.92
CA VAL A 244 11.74 6.90 5.30
C VAL A 244 11.86 5.93 4.14
N GLN A 245 12.94 6.01 3.38
CA GLN A 245 13.17 5.17 2.21
C GLN A 245 13.97 3.92 2.61
N THR A 246 13.40 2.74 2.39
CA THR A 246 14.09 1.48 2.63
C THR A 246 14.80 0.97 1.37
N HIS A 247 16.02 0.47 1.55
CA HIS A 247 16.91 0.04 0.49
C HIS A 247 17.33 -1.43 0.63
N ARG A 248 17.34 -2.15 -0.48
CA ARG A 248 17.85 -3.53 -0.59
C ARG A 248 18.34 -3.72 -2.02
N ASN A 249 19.37 -4.55 -2.19
CA ASN A 249 19.91 -4.87 -3.50
C ASN A 249 18.79 -5.32 -4.48
N PRO A 250 18.58 -4.62 -5.62
CA PRO A 250 17.54 -4.98 -6.58
C PRO A 250 17.66 -6.41 -7.12
N VAL A 251 18.88 -6.97 -7.18
CA VAL A 251 19.09 -8.37 -7.58
C VAL A 251 18.36 -9.35 -6.66
N LYS A 252 18.27 -9.03 -5.37
CA LYS A 252 17.53 -9.83 -4.38
C LYS A 252 16.06 -9.44 -4.25
N THR A 253 15.70 -8.25 -4.72
CA THR A 253 14.40 -7.63 -4.42
C THR A 253 13.41 -7.86 -5.55
N LEU A 254 13.81 -7.63 -6.81
CA LEU A 254 12.92 -7.72 -7.97
C LEU A 254 12.31 -9.10 -8.22
N PRO A 255 13.04 -10.24 -8.08
CA PRO A 255 12.41 -11.56 -8.17
C PRO A 255 11.34 -11.78 -7.09
N SER A 256 11.59 -11.27 -5.87
CA SER A 256 10.64 -11.36 -4.76
C SER A 256 9.41 -10.47 -4.99
N VAL A 257 9.58 -9.28 -5.58
CA VAL A 257 8.47 -8.41 -6.03
C VAL A 257 7.61 -9.15 -7.06
N ALA A 258 8.24 -9.73 -8.09
CA ALA A 258 7.52 -10.42 -9.15
C ALA A 258 6.70 -11.61 -8.61
N ARG A 259 7.28 -12.38 -7.68
CA ARG A 259 6.58 -13.48 -6.98
C ARG A 259 5.36 -13.00 -6.20
N VAL A 260 5.47 -11.90 -5.47
CA VAL A 260 4.35 -11.35 -4.69
C VAL A 260 3.23 -10.86 -5.60
N LEU A 261 3.55 -10.36 -6.80
CA LEU A 261 2.56 -9.91 -7.78
C LEU A 261 1.94 -11.05 -8.59
N GLU A 262 2.67 -12.14 -8.82
CA GLU A 262 2.17 -13.33 -9.50
C GLU A 262 0.92 -13.90 -8.80
N MET A 263 0.97 -14.04 -7.47
CA MET A 263 -0.10 -14.62 -6.66
C MET A 263 -1.48 -13.93 -6.84
N PRO A 264 -1.65 -12.61 -6.60
CA PRO A 264 -2.94 -11.95 -6.79
C PRO A 264 -3.36 -11.94 -8.26
N ARG A 265 -2.42 -11.84 -9.21
CA ARG A 265 -2.74 -11.88 -10.64
C ARG A 265 -3.27 -13.25 -11.07
N SER A 266 -2.77 -14.35 -10.49
CA SER A 266 -3.30 -15.70 -10.73
C SER A 266 -4.75 -15.86 -10.26
N MET A 267 -5.25 -15.04 -9.33
CA MET A 267 -6.67 -15.07 -8.95
C MET A 267 -7.61 -14.65 -10.10
N TYR A 268 -7.11 -13.83 -11.04
CA TYR A 268 -7.89 -13.30 -12.14
C TYR A 268 -7.57 -13.94 -13.49
N HIS A 269 -6.33 -14.37 -13.67
CA HIS A 269 -5.83 -14.92 -14.94
C HIS A 269 -5.50 -16.41 -14.87
N GLY A 270 -5.57 -17.04 -13.69
CA GLY A 270 -5.24 -18.46 -13.52
C GLY A 270 -3.84 -18.79 -14.04
N ASP A 271 -3.75 -19.88 -14.81
CA ASP A 271 -2.52 -20.33 -15.46
C ASP A 271 -2.10 -19.46 -16.66
N ASN A 272 -2.91 -18.47 -17.06
CA ASN A 272 -2.58 -17.55 -18.15
C ASN A 272 -1.62 -16.42 -17.73
N VAL A 273 -1.28 -16.31 -16.43
CA VAL A 273 -0.21 -15.41 -15.98
C VAL A 273 1.11 -15.87 -16.59
N ASP A 274 1.79 -15.00 -17.33
CA ASP A 274 3.17 -15.22 -17.77
C ASP A 274 4.14 -14.58 -16.75
N PRO A 275 4.81 -15.37 -15.88
CA PRO A 275 5.74 -14.84 -14.90
C PRO A 275 6.91 -14.09 -15.55
N ALA A 276 7.31 -14.48 -16.78
CA ALA A 276 8.45 -13.89 -17.46
C ALA A 276 8.22 -12.43 -17.88
N GLN A 277 6.97 -11.98 -17.97
CA GLN A 277 6.64 -10.57 -18.25
C GLN A 277 6.62 -9.69 -16.99
N ILE A 278 6.45 -10.29 -15.80
CA ILE A 278 6.31 -9.51 -14.57
C ILE A 278 7.62 -8.81 -14.24
N GLY A 279 8.73 -9.53 -14.26
CA GLY A 279 10.03 -9.00 -13.85
C GLY A 279 10.49 -7.78 -14.66
N PRO A 280 10.57 -7.83 -16.01
CA PRO A 280 10.97 -6.68 -16.82
C PRO A 280 10.08 -5.45 -16.59
N SER A 281 8.77 -5.64 -16.49
CA SER A 281 7.83 -4.54 -16.24
C SER A 281 8.04 -3.90 -14.88
N GLU A 282 8.31 -4.69 -13.84
CA GLU A 282 8.61 -4.20 -12.50
C GLU A 282 10.00 -3.54 -12.43
N ALA A 283 11.01 -4.12 -13.07
CA ALA A 283 12.35 -3.53 -13.11
C ALA A 283 12.33 -2.14 -13.74
N ASP A 284 11.64 -1.97 -14.88
CA ASP A 284 11.45 -0.67 -15.51
C ASP A 284 10.67 0.32 -14.63
N LEU A 285 9.56 -0.10 -14.01
CA LEU A 285 8.80 0.77 -13.09
C LEU A 285 9.66 1.25 -11.93
N TRP A 286 10.31 0.34 -11.21
CA TRP A 286 11.06 0.69 -10.00
C TRP A 286 12.30 1.51 -10.31
N ARG A 287 12.94 1.32 -11.48
CA ARG A 287 14.00 2.21 -11.96
C ARG A 287 13.49 3.64 -12.12
N ARG A 288 12.39 3.82 -12.88
CA ARG A 288 11.78 5.13 -13.11
C ARG A 288 11.30 5.78 -11.81
N ALA A 289 10.71 4.98 -10.90
CA ALA A 289 10.27 5.45 -9.60
C ALA A 289 11.45 5.95 -8.74
N ILE A 290 12.55 5.20 -8.71
CA ILE A 290 13.78 5.65 -8.02
C ILE A 290 14.28 6.96 -8.62
N ASP A 291 14.35 7.09 -9.94
CA ASP A 291 14.81 8.32 -10.59
C ASP A 291 13.95 9.53 -10.20
N ARG A 292 12.62 9.37 -10.18
CA ARG A 292 11.68 10.39 -9.71
C ARG A 292 11.96 10.77 -8.25
N THR A 293 12.15 9.78 -7.38
CA THR A 293 12.46 10.00 -5.97
C THR A 293 13.80 10.71 -5.77
N GLU A 294 14.82 10.39 -6.56
CA GLU A 294 16.11 11.07 -6.53
C GLU A 294 16.02 12.54 -6.97
N ILE A 295 15.16 12.84 -7.94
CA ILE A 295 14.87 14.22 -8.34
C ILE A 295 14.15 14.97 -7.21
N ALA A 296 13.16 14.35 -6.56
CA ALA A 296 12.45 14.94 -5.42
C ALA A 296 13.37 15.16 -4.21
N ARG A 297 14.25 14.19 -3.91
CA ARG A 297 15.25 14.30 -2.85
C ARG A 297 16.18 15.48 -3.02
N ARG A 298 16.60 15.81 -4.26
CA ARG A 298 17.42 17.02 -4.50
C ARG A 298 16.69 18.33 -4.18
N ARG A 299 15.36 18.35 -4.26
CA ARG A 299 14.53 19.51 -3.87
C ARG A 299 14.22 19.55 -2.38
N HIS A 300 14.17 18.38 -1.73
CA HIS A 300 13.79 18.22 -0.33
C HIS A 300 14.81 17.38 0.47
N PRO A 301 16.10 17.74 0.51
CA PRO A 301 17.14 16.87 1.07
C PRO A 301 16.94 16.53 2.55
N ASP A 302 16.38 17.45 3.34
CA ASP A 302 16.15 17.27 4.79
C ASP A 302 14.89 16.44 5.12
N LYS A 303 14.16 15.97 4.08
CA LYS A 303 12.91 15.22 4.22
C LYS A 303 13.05 13.73 3.95
N PHE A 304 14.28 13.22 3.86
CA PHE A 304 14.56 11.80 3.62
C PHE A 304 15.41 11.18 4.74
N PHE A 305 15.07 9.96 5.12
CA PHE A 305 15.87 9.11 6.00
C PHE A 305 16.03 7.72 5.36
N ASP A 306 17.28 7.31 5.15
CA ASP A 306 17.60 6.07 4.45
C ASP A 306 17.77 4.90 5.42
N VAL A 307 17.12 3.77 5.11
CA VAL A 307 17.21 2.54 5.90
C VAL A 307 17.64 1.38 4.99
N LYS A 308 18.87 0.89 5.14
CA LYS A 308 19.28 -0.34 4.46
C LYS A 308 18.66 -1.53 5.18
N GLN A 309 18.12 -2.50 4.44
CA GLN A 309 17.54 -3.71 5.02
C GLN A 309 18.57 -4.49 5.85
N SER A 310 19.83 -4.49 5.43
CA SER A 310 20.93 -5.11 6.19
C SER A 310 21.03 -4.53 7.59
N ASP A 311 21.00 -3.20 7.68
CA ASP A 311 21.20 -2.46 8.92
C ASP A 311 19.99 -2.64 9.83
N LEU A 312 18.78 -2.57 9.26
CA LEU A 312 17.54 -2.85 9.99
C LEU A 312 17.50 -4.29 10.53
N ARG A 313 18.04 -5.27 9.81
CA ARG A 313 18.12 -6.67 10.28
C ARG A 313 19.18 -6.85 11.37
N GLN A 314 20.30 -6.15 11.27
CA GLN A 314 21.42 -6.29 12.18
C GLN A 314 21.18 -5.56 13.51
N ASP A 315 20.66 -4.34 13.45
CA ASP A 315 20.35 -3.51 14.63
C ASP A 315 19.04 -2.73 14.40
N PRO A 316 17.88 -3.38 14.56
CA PRO A 316 16.58 -2.73 14.35
C PRO A 316 16.37 -1.55 15.31
N ILE A 317 16.74 -1.71 16.58
CA ILE A 317 16.55 -0.67 17.60
C ILE A 317 17.52 0.50 17.38
N GLY A 318 18.78 0.25 16.99
CA GLY A 318 19.70 1.31 16.59
C GLY A 318 19.20 2.12 15.40
N THR A 319 18.60 1.44 14.40
CA THR A 319 17.95 2.09 13.25
C THR A 319 16.79 2.99 13.71
N VAL A 320 15.90 2.48 14.56
CA VAL A 320 14.78 3.27 15.12
C VAL A 320 15.30 4.48 15.90
N ARG A 321 16.29 4.31 16.78
CA ARG A 321 16.91 5.44 17.51
C ARG A 321 17.51 6.48 16.57
N GLY A 322 18.09 6.06 15.45
CA GLY A 322 18.58 6.96 14.39
C GLY A 322 17.46 7.80 13.79
N LEU A 323 16.35 7.16 13.42
CA LEU A 323 15.18 7.84 12.89
C LEU A 323 14.57 8.81 13.93
N TYR A 324 14.45 8.41 15.19
CA TYR A 324 13.90 9.26 16.25
C TYR A 324 14.74 10.52 16.48
N ARG A 325 16.07 10.39 16.46
CA ARG A 325 16.96 11.56 16.50
C ARG A 325 16.73 12.51 15.31
N GLN A 326 16.57 11.98 14.11
CA GLN A 326 16.26 12.80 12.91
C GLN A 326 14.91 13.50 13.03
N LEU A 327 13.91 12.82 13.61
CA LEU A 327 12.57 13.37 13.82
C LEU A 327 12.48 14.32 15.02
N GLY A 328 13.51 14.36 15.86
CA GLY A 328 13.49 15.09 17.14
C GLY A 328 12.52 14.48 18.16
N LEU A 329 12.28 13.17 18.09
CA LEU A 329 11.39 12.42 18.99
C LEU A 329 12.18 11.70 20.08
N GLU A 330 11.56 11.54 21.24
CA GLU A 330 12.06 10.71 22.33
C GLU A 330 11.61 9.26 22.13
N LEU A 331 12.53 8.30 22.26
CA LEU A 331 12.20 6.88 22.34
C LEU A 331 12.17 6.49 23.82
N ALA A 332 10.97 6.45 24.40
CA ALA A 332 10.82 6.06 25.80
C ALA A 332 11.29 4.62 26.04
N ASP A 333 11.88 4.35 27.20
CA ASP A 333 12.39 3.02 27.56
C ASP A 333 11.30 1.93 27.45
N GLU A 334 10.07 2.26 27.79
CA GLU A 334 8.93 1.33 27.70
C GLU A 334 8.56 0.97 26.26
N VAL A 335 8.57 1.95 25.36
CA VAL A 335 8.35 1.74 23.93
C VAL A 335 9.48 0.88 23.35
N GLU A 336 10.72 1.14 23.72
CA GLU A 336 11.85 0.31 23.26
C GLU A 336 11.71 -1.14 23.72
N ARG A 337 11.29 -1.39 24.97
CA ARG A 337 11.01 -2.75 25.45
C ARG A 337 9.91 -3.43 24.66
N ASP A 338 8.85 -2.69 24.33
CA ASP A 338 7.71 -3.23 23.57
C ASP A 338 8.11 -3.56 22.12
N MET A 339 8.94 -2.72 21.49
CA MET A 339 9.56 -2.99 20.19
C MET A 339 10.46 -4.24 20.24
N ARG A 340 11.27 -4.39 21.30
CA ARG A 340 12.13 -5.58 21.49
C ARG A 340 11.29 -6.84 21.68
N ARG A 341 10.25 -6.78 22.50
CA ARG A 341 9.30 -7.89 22.67
C ARG A 341 8.65 -8.27 21.34
N TRP A 342 8.19 -7.28 20.56
CA TRP A 342 7.63 -7.53 19.24
C TRP A 342 8.64 -8.22 18.31
N LEU A 343 9.92 -7.81 18.33
CA LEU A 343 11.00 -8.44 17.55
C LEU A 343 11.26 -9.90 17.98
N ASP A 344 11.27 -10.17 19.29
CA ASP A 344 11.48 -11.52 19.85
C ASP A 344 10.30 -12.47 19.57
N GLU A 345 9.08 -11.92 19.49
CA GLU A 345 7.85 -12.64 19.15
C GLU A 345 7.72 -12.91 17.64
N GLN A 346 8.50 -12.22 16.79
CA GLN A 346 8.53 -12.56 15.38
C GLN A 346 9.16 -13.95 15.21
N PRO A 347 8.47 -14.90 14.54
CA PRO A 347 9.03 -16.23 14.33
C PRO A 347 10.44 -16.13 13.72
N GLU A 348 11.42 -16.84 14.29
CA GLU A 348 12.79 -17.02 13.75
C GLU A 348 12.82 -17.62 12.30
N GLN A 349 11.65 -17.84 11.70
CA GLN A 349 11.44 -18.41 10.39
C GLN A 349 10.50 -17.57 9.52
N GLN A 350 10.88 -16.33 9.20
CA GLN A 350 10.68 -15.85 7.81
C GLN A 350 11.79 -16.38 6.91
N ARG A 351 12.04 -17.70 6.94
CA ARG A 351 12.69 -18.39 5.82
C ARG A 351 11.66 -18.37 4.70
N GLN A 352 11.62 -17.26 3.97
CA GLN A 352 10.99 -17.23 2.65
C GLN A 352 11.48 -18.48 1.93
N ALA A 353 10.55 -19.34 1.48
CA ALA A 353 10.93 -20.39 0.53
C ALA A 353 11.80 -19.71 -0.53
N PRO A 354 12.98 -20.26 -0.88
CA PRO A 354 13.97 -19.57 -1.69
C PRO A 354 13.27 -18.89 -2.87
N ASP A 355 13.53 -17.59 -3.03
CA ASP A 355 12.94 -16.83 -4.14
C ASP A 355 13.16 -17.63 -5.42
N ALA A 356 12.13 -17.71 -6.27
CA ALA A 356 12.28 -18.38 -7.55
C ALA A 356 13.46 -17.71 -8.30
N PRO A 357 14.23 -18.49 -9.07
CA PRO A 357 15.36 -17.95 -9.81
C PRO A 357 14.92 -16.74 -10.65
N PRO A 358 15.69 -15.64 -10.73
CA PRO A 358 15.34 -14.44 -11.50
C PRO A 358 14.86 -14.76 -12.93
N GLU A 359 15.41 -15.81 -13.52
CA GLU A 359 15.10 -16.31 -14.87
C GLU A 359 13.63 -16.72 -15.03
N ARG A 360 12.97 -17.21 -13.96
CA ARG A 360 11.51 -17.48 -13.97
C ARG A 360 10.73 -16.22 -14.34
N TYR A 361 11.19 -15.08 -13.84
CA TYR A 361 10.52 -13.80 -14.02
C TYR A 361 11.10 -12.98 -15.17
N GLY A 362 11.84 -13.60 -16.10
CA GLY A 362 12.42 -12.89 -17.24
C GLY A 362 13.54 -11.91 -16.85
N LEU A 363 14.10 -12.06 -15.66
CA LEU A 363 15.18 -11.23 -15.14
C LEU A 363 16.52 -11.95 -15.27
N THR A 364 17.60 -11.18 -15.34
CA THR A 364 18.97 -11.69 -15.17
C THR A 364 19.71 -10.86 -14.14
N VAL A 365 20.62 -11.47 -13.38
CA VAL A 365 21.46 -10.75 -12.41
C VAL A 365 22.20 -9.60 -13.08
N LYS A 366 22.82 -9.88 -14.24
CA LYS A 366 23.55 -8.86 -15.01
C LYS A 366 22.64 -7.73 -15.48
N GLY A 367 21.46 -8.04 -16.03
CA GLY A 367 20.52 -7.00 -16.50
C GLY A 367 20.06 -6.08 -15.36
N ILE A 368 19.80 -6.63 -14.17
CA ILE A 368 19.48 -5.83 -12.99
C ILE A 368 20.69 -4.99 -12.56
N GLN A 369 21.89 -5.55 -12.53
CA GLN A 369 23.10 -4.80 -12.17
C GLN A 369 23.39 -3.67 -13.15
N ASP A 370 23.21 -3.90 -14.45
CA ASP A 370 23.41 -2.90 -15.50
C ASP A 370 22.38 -1.75 -15.35
N GLN A 371 21.11 -2.06 -15.03
CA GLN A 371 20.04 -1.08 -14.89
C GLN A 371 20.06 -0.30 -13.57
N PHE A 372 20.53 -0.92 -12.48
CA PHE A 372 20.50 -0.34 -11.13
C PHE A 372 21.89 -0.08 -10.53
N GLY A 373 22.95 -0.14 -11.33
CA GLY A 373 24.33 -0.07 -10.85
C GLY A 373 24.66 1.22 -10.09
N ASP A 374 24.13 2.36 -10.55
CA ASP A 374 24.24 3.67 -9.88
C ASP A 374 23.54 3.67 -8.51
N TYR A 375 22.33 3.08 -8.43
CA TYR A 375 21.56 2.96 -7.20
C TYR A 375 22.24 2.02 -6.20
N ILE A 376 22.74 0.87 -6.68
CA ILE A 376 23.50 -0.09 -5.88
C ILE A 376 24.77 0.57 -5.33
N ALA A 377 25.50 1.32 -6.15
CA ALA A 377 26.72 2.02 -5.73
C ALA A 377 26.40 3.12 -4.71
N LYS A 378 25.38 3.95 -4.96
CA LYS A 378 25.00 5.07 -4.09
C LYS A 378 24.64 4.60 -2.67
N TYR A 379 23.89 3.52 -2.55
CA TYR A 379 23.39 3.01 -1.27
C TYR A 379 24.21 1.83 -0.73
N GLU A 380 25.30 1.46 -1.39
CA GLU A 380 26.22 0.36 -1.03
C GLU A 380 25.50 -0.98 -0.76
N LEU A 381 24.72 -1.44 -1.75
CA LEU A 381 23.76 -2.56 -1.62
C LEU A 381 24.24 -3.93 -2.11
#